data_AF-A0A319BSS2-F1
#
_entry.id   AF-A0A319BSS2-F1
#
_cell.length_a   1.000
_cell.length_b   1.000
_cell.length_c   1.000
_cell.angle_alpha   90.00
_cell.angle_beta   90.00
_cell.angle_gamma   90.00
#
_symmetry.space_group_name_H-M   'P 1'
#
loop_
_entity.id
_entity.type
_entity.pdbx_description
1 polymer ?
#
loop_
_entity_poly.entity_id
_entity_poly.type
_entity_poly.pdbx_seq_one_letter_code
_entity_poly.pdbx_strand_id
1 'polypeptide(L)'
;MSSSSTIMTDTPEHVLGIEDVPFIPRHSLERVGKFEKIEFEQLQKLTGEFEKEVLQPQRTRADTTINVVYVVNTGSDEKATNMHESIKVKLEEMEESTGAIIKFLGTYRVNVLSLRKSQPVGEREGVQYANDRIWEIDSLVRELQMGNQNNPTTDHTIPDGLEDAINDADVYIFGSQEACPILDVKTPYEPNYLMYYFASATTFDISLDERFSMGKTAGLQAVKEAVMLAIERNSNKYAGHCTWTGGKVLEEKGCATSHSNWHKELGPKGTDRFTYPTEGYRELKLPAGLVKHINTLSDKTASQ
;
A
#
# COMPACT_ATOMS: atom_id res chain seq x y z
N MET A 1 59.24 -8.24 -28.85
CA MET A 1 58.72 -8.29 -27.48
C MET A 1 57.21 -8.38 -27.61
N SER A 2 56.66 -9.59 -27.41
CA SER A 2 55.22 -9.85 -27.58
C SER A 2 54.57 -9.83 -26.20
N SER A 3 53.73 -8.84 -25.95
CA SER A 3 52.95 -8.70 -24.72
C SER A 3 51.78 -9.69 -24.74
N SER A 4 51.89 -10.75 -23.94
CA SER A 4 50.79 -11.67 -23.68
C SER A 4 49.81 -10.99 -22.73
N SER A 5 48.65 -10.59 -23.23
CA SER A 5 47.52 -10.13 -22.43
C SER A 5 46.84 -11.35 -21.83
N THR A 6 47.04 -11.57 -20.52
CA THR A 6 46.24 -12.50 -19.74
C THR A 6 44.80 -11.97 -19.70
N ILE A 7 43.91 -12.64 -20.45
CA ILE A 7 42.47 -12.45 -20.31
C ILE A 7 42.11 -13.05 -18.94
N MET A 8 41.79 -12.21 -17.97
CA MET A 8 41.10 -12.65 -16.77
C MET A 8 39.70 -13.07 -17.22
N THR A 9 39.45 -14.37 -17.25
CA THR A 9 38.09 -14.89 -17.40
C THR A 9 37.41 -14.63 -16.07
N ASP A 10 36.53 -13.63 -16.05
CA ASP A 10 35.58 -13.41 -14.96
C ASP A 10 34.87 -14.74 -14.66
N THR A 11 35.05 -15.21 -13.43
CA THR A 11 34.27 -16.31 -12.87
C THR A 11 32.79 -15.94 -12.99
N PRO A 12 31.89 -16.83 -13.48
CA PRO A 12 30.48 -16.50 -13.48
C PRO A 12 30.07 -16.24 -12.03
N GLU A 13 29.53 -15.04 -11.76
CA GLU A 13 28.76 -14.80 -10.54
C GLU A 13 27.73 -15.93 -10.43
N HIS A 14 27.69 -16.60 -9.29
CA HIS A 14 26.83 -17.76 -9.08
C HIS A 14 25.36 -17.34 -9.28
N VAL A 15 24.77 -17.70 -10.41
CA VAL A 15 23.35 -17.56 -10.72
C VAL A 15 22.57 -18.42 -9.73
N LEU A 16 21.63 -17.82 -8.97
CA LEU A 16 20.85 -18.60 -8.01
C LEU A 16 19.92 -19.55 -8.77
N GLY A 17 19.97 -20.84 -8.42
CA GLY A 17 19.04 -21.86 -8.86
C GLY A 17 17.93 -22.09 -7.85
N ILE A 18 16.85 -22.74 -8.29
CA ILE A 18 15.79 -23.22 -7.38
C ILE A 18 16.34 -24.22 -6.34
N GLU A 19 17.47 -24.88 -6.64
CA GLU A 19 18.13 -25.79 -5.71
C GLU A 19 18.80 -25.09 -4.53
N ASP A 20 19.16 -23.82 -4.67
CA ASP A 20 19.75 -23.00 -3.60
C ASP A 20 18.69 -22.50 -2.61
N VAL A 21 17.41 -22.59 -2.96
CA VAL A 21 16.31 -22.25 -2.05
C VAL A 21 16.10 -23.41 -1.07
N PRO A 22 16.19 -23.20 0.26
CA PRO A 22 15.98 -24.26 1.23
C PRO A 22 14.53 -24.72 1.24
N PHE A 23 14.32 -26.02 1.49
CA PHE A 23 12.98 -26.52 1.76
C PHE A 23 12.51 -26.04 3.14
N ILE A 24 11.31 -25.46 3.20
CA ILE A 24 10.74 -24.89 4.41
C ILE A 24 9.65 -25.82 4.97
N PRO A 25 9.81 -26.36 6.19
CA PRO A 25 8.77 -27.13 6.82
C PRO A 25 7.50 -26.31 7.09
N ARG A 26 6.34 -26.96 7.08
CA ARG A 26 5.08 -26.31 7.45
C ARG A 26 5.13 -25.71 8.86
N HIS A 27 4.56 -24.52 9.00
CA HIS A 27 4.48 -23.77 10.26
C HIS A 27 5.81 -23.51 10.97
N SER A 28 6.91 -23.41 10.20
CA SER A 28 8.25 -23.17 10.75
C SER A 28 8.69 -21.70 10.65
N LEU A 29 8.07 -20.91 9.79
CA LEU A 29 8.38 -19.49 9.69
C LEU A 29 7.75 -18.72 10.84
N GLU A 30 8.50 -17.80 11.40
CA GLU A 30 8.10 -17.06 12.61
C GLU A 30 7.52 -15.68 12.28
N ARG A 31 6.72 -15.15 13.21
CA ARG A 31 6.38 -13.72 13.22
C ARG A 31 7.64 -12.92 13.56
N VAL A 32 7.91 -11.89 12.80
CA VAL A 32 9.04 -10.98 13.03
C VAL A 32 8.54 -9.54 13.13
N GLY A 33 9.09 -8.82 14.09
CA GLY A 33 8.78 -7.41 14.31
C GLY A 33 7.43 -7.15 15.00
N LYS A 34 7.10 -5.86 15.07
CA LYS A 34 5.85 -5.31 15.59
C LYS A 34 5.39 -4.18 14.67
N PHE A 35 4.19 -3.68 14.89
CA PHE A 35 3.77 -2.46 14.21
C PHE A 35 4.67 -1.29 14.62
N GLU A 36 5.10 -0.52 13.63
CA GLU A 36 5.93 0.67 13.78
C GLU A 36 5.29 1.79 12.97
N LYS A 37 4.97 2.90 13.64
CA LYS A 37 4.55 4.12 12.95
C LYS A 37 5.74 4.71 12.20
N ILE A 38 5.50 5.11 10.96
CA ILE A 38 6.48 5.83 10.13
C ILE A 38 6.12 7.31 10.20
N GLU A 39 6.98 8.09 10.86
CA GLU A 39 6.79 9.53 11.00
C GLU A 39 7.08 10.27 9.68
N PHE A 40 6.52 11.47 9.53
CA PHE A 40 6.61 12.24 8.29
C PHE A 40 8.05 12.53 7.86
N GLU A 41 8.92 12.88 8.82
CA GLU A 41 10.33 13.15 8.55
C GLU A 41 11.03 11.92 7.96
N GLN A 42 10.69 10.71 8.44
CA GLN A 42 11.22 9.47 7.90
C GLN A 42 10.68 9.21 6.50
N LEU A 43 9.38 9.44 6.28
CA LEU A 43 8.77 9.33 4.96
C LEU A 43 9.48 10.25 3.96
N GLN A 44 9.61 11.55 4.27
CA GLN A 44 10.29 12.53 3.41
C GLN A 44 11.74 12.13 3.13
N LYS A 45 12.47 11.67 4.16
CA LYS A 45 13.86 11.21 3.98
C LYS A 45 13.97 10.02 3.01
N LEU A 46 12.99 9.12 3.01
CA LEU A 46 12.99 7.91 2.19
C LEU A 46 12.48 8.18 0.76
N THR A 47 11.55 9.11 0.59
CA THR A 47 10.93 9.44 -0.71
C THR A 47 11.54 10.65 -1.41
N GLY A 48 12.30 11.49 -0.71
CA GLY A 48 12.95 12.71 -1.22
C GLY A 48 12.07 13.94 -1.06
N GLU A 49 11.09 14.09 -1.94
CA GLU A 49 10.13 15.21 -1.91
C GLU A 49 8.71 14.64 -1.93
N PHE A 50 8.02 14.75 -0.80
CA PHE A 50 6.57 14.54 -0.75
C PHE A 50 5.91 15.85 -1.20
N GLU A 51 5.89 16.11 -2.50
CA GLU A 51 5.24 17.29 -3.10
C GLU A 51 4.09 16.88 -4.01
N LYS A 52 2.85 17.22 -3.64
CA LYS A 52 2.00 18.26 -4.27
C LYS A 52 0.55 18.16 -3.80
N GLU A 53 -0.09 19.33 -3.77
CA GLU A 53 -1.52 19.52 -3.49
C GLU A 53 -2.40 18.45 -4.15
N VAL A 54 -2.98 17.54 -3.36
CA VAL A 54 -4.06 16.67 -3.83
C VAL A 54 -5.24 17.53 -4.30
N LEU A 55 -5.89 17.12 -5.40
CA LEU A 55 -7.07 17.82 -5.88
C LEU A 55 -8.15 17.71 -4.82
N GLN A 56 -8.62 18.87 -4.39
CA GLN A 56 -9.56 18.95 -3.31
C GLN A 56 -10.96 18.66 -3.84
N PRO A 57 -11.78 17.90 -3.10
CA PRO A 57 -13.20 17.81 -3.39
C PRO A 57 -13.83 19.20 -3.49
N GLN A 58 -15.01 19.30 -4.10
CA GLN A 58 -15.74 20.57 -4.16
C GLN A 58 -17.02 20.41 -3.35
N ARG A 59 -17.14 21.14 -2.24
CA ARG A 59 -18.39 21.13 -1.47
C ARG A 59 -19.41 22.02 -2.16
N THR A 60 -20.40 21.41 -2.79
CA THR A 60 -21.49 22.11 -3.48
C THR A 60 -22.75 22.27 -2.63
N ARG A 61 -22.81 21.61 -1.46
CA ARG A 61 -24.00 21.55 -0.61
C ARG A 61 -23.84 22.27 0.73
N ALA A 62 -24.98 22.71 1.25
CA ALA A 62 -25.08 23.51 2.47
C ALA A 62 -25.49 22.73 3.73
N ASP A 63 -25.78 21.42 3.63
CA ASP A 63 -26.11 20.61 4.81
C ASP A 63 -24.90 20.38 5.72
N THR A 64 -25.12 19.81 6.91
CA THR A 64 -24.08 19.53 7.91
C THR A 64 -23.44 18.15 7.76
N THR A 65 -23.89 17.35 6.79
CA THR A 65 -23.38 15.99 6.58
C THR A 65 -22.01 16.06 5.93
N ILE A 66 -21.06 15.25 6.40
CA ILE A 66 -19.73 15.11 5.82
C ILE A 66 -19.69 13.81 5.02
N ASN A 67 -19.63 13.93 3.70
CA ASN A 67 -19.57 12.81 2.80
C ASN A 67 -18.11 12.37 2.65
N VAL A 68 -17.83 11.12 2.98
CA VAL A 68 -16.49 10.53 2.90
C VAL A 68 -16.50 9.43 1.86
N VAL A 69 -15.56 9.48 0.91
CA VAL A 69 -15.28 8.36 0.00
C VAL A 69 -13.88 7.81 0.28
N TYR A 70 -13.77 6.49 0.27
CA TYR A 70 -12.49 5.80 0.46
C TYR A 70 -12.09 5.10 -0.84
N VAL A 71 -10.92 5.40 -1.37
CA VAL A 71 -10.40 4.81 -2.60
C VAL A 71 -9.12 4.03 -2.31
N VAL A 72 -9.02 2.81 -2.84
CA VAL A 72 -7.89 1.91 -2.59
C VAL A 72 -7.34 1.33 -3.88
N ASN A 73 -6.02 1.27 -4.02
CA ASN A 73 -5.36 0.66 -5.18
C ASN A 73 -4.97 -0.79 -4.87
N THR A 74 -5.82 -1.74 -5.26
CA THR A 74 -5.56 -3.18 -5.08
C THR A 74 -6.36 -4.01 -6.08
N GLY A 75 -5.79 -5.11 -6.58
CA GLY A 75 -6.52 -6.12 -7.37
C GLY A 75 -7.14 -7.24 -6.53
N SER A 76 -6.94 -7.25 -5.21
CA SER A 76 -7.42 -8.31 -4.30
C SER A 76 -8.71 -7.90 -3.61
N ASP A 77 -9.77 -8.73 -3.73
CA ASP A 77 -11.06 -8.53 -3.04
C ASP A 77 -10.86 -8.55 -1.53
N GLU A 78 -10.14 -9.56 -1.03
CA GLU A 78 -9.89 -9.77 0.40
C GLU A 78 -9.12 -8.59 1.04
N LYS A 79 -8.13 -8.03 0.33
CA LYS A 79 -7.46 -6.78 0.79
C LYS A 79 -8.46 -5.62 0.88
N ALA A 80 -9.28 -5.44 -0.14
CA ALA A 80 -10.26 -4.35 -0.16
C ALA A 80 -11.30 -4.51 0.95
N THR A 81 -11.76 -5.74 1.25
CA THR A 81 -12.64 -6.04 2.38
C THR A 81 -12.02 -5.66 3.71
N ASN A 82 -10.76 -6.08 3.98
CA ASN A 82 -10.08 -5.72 5.23
C ASN A 82 -9.91 -4.20 5.39
N MET A 83 -9.57 -3.51 4.29
CA MET A 83 -9.45 -2.06 4.26
C MET A 83 -10.80 -1.37 4.50
N HIS A 84 -11.88 -1.90 3.92
CA HIS A 84 -13.25 -1.42 4.10
C HIS A 84 -13.72 -1.56 5.55
N GLU A 85 -13.55 -2.74 6.16
CA GLU A 85 -13.93 -2.98 7.55
C GLU A 85 -13.17 -2.05 8.50
N SER A 86 -11.87 -1.89 8.28
CA SER A 86 -11.04 -0.98 9.08
C SER A 86 -11.48 0.48 8.97
N ILE A 87 -11.72 0.99 7.75
CA ILE A 87 -12.09 2.39 7.58
C ILE A 87 -13.47 2.67 8.17
N LYS A 88 -14.42 1.73 8.02
CA LYS A 88 -15.78 1.87 8.51
C LYS A 88 -15.79 2.05 10.03
N VAL A 89 -15.12 1.16 10.77
CA VAL A 89 -15.00 1.25 12.23
C VAL A 89 -14.36 2.58 12.65
N LYS A 90 -13.31 3.03 11.96
CA LYS A 90 -12.62 4.29 12.31
C LYS A 90 -13.48 5.53 12.04
N LEU A 91 -14.33 5.49 11.01
CA LEU A 91 -15.28 6.58 10.74
C LEU A 91 -16.42 6.59 11.76
N GLU A 92 -16.92 5.43 12.18
CA GLU A 92 -17.91 5.30 13.27
C GLU A 92 -17.34 5.83 14.61
N GLU A 93 -16.12 5.42 14.99
CA GLU A 93 -15.42 5.96 16.17
C GLU A 93 -15.20 7.48 16.08
N MET A 94 -14.97 8.01 14.88
CA MET A 94 -14.84 9.44 14.64
C MET A 94 -16.17 10.17 14.79
N GLU A 95 -17.26 9.60 14.27
CA GLU A 95 -18.62 10.12 14.46
C GLU A 95 -18.95 10.25 15.96
N GLU A 96 -18.71 9.19 16.73
CA GLU A 96 -18.95 9.16 18.18
C GLU A 96 -18.11 10.18 18.95
N SER A 97 -16.85 10.35 18.59
CA SER A 97 -15.92 11.23 19.30
C SER A 97 -16.06 12.71 18.93
N THR A 98 -16.55 13.02 17.73
CA THR A 98 -16.67 14.39 17.22
C THR A 98 -18.10 14.92 17.23
N GLY A 99 -19.12 14.04 17.27
CA GLY A 99 -20.53 14.41 17.11
C GLY A 99 -20.89 14.85 15.69
N ALA A 100 -19.97 14.73 14.72
CA ALA A 100 -20.24 15.00 13.31
C ALA A 100 -21.24 13.99 12.74
N ILE A 101 -21.94 14.33 11.65
CA ILE A 101 -22.72 13.36 10.87
C ILE A 101 -21.88 12.94 9.66
N ILE A 102 -21.35 11.72 9.68
CA ILE A 102 -20.48 11.21 8.62
C ILE A 102 -21.26 10.25 7.74
N LYS A 103 -21.44 10.61 6.46
CA LYS A 103 -22.00 9.70 5.45
C LYS A 103 -20.87 9.04 4.67
N PHE A 104 -20.63 7.77 4.97
CA PHE A 104 -19.66 6.97 4.22
C PHE A 104 -20.26 6.53 2.88
N LEU A 105 -19.74 7.07 1.77
CA LEU A 105 -20.23 6.79 0.42
C LEU A 105 -19.79 5.42 -0.10
N GLY A 106 -18.69 4.88 0.43
CA GLY A 106 -18.24 3.53 0.13
C GLY A 106 -16.72 3.41 0.02
N THR A 107 -16.28 2.17 -0.21
CA THR A 107 -14.91 1.82 -0.57
C THR A 107 -14.85 1.45 -2.03
N TYR A 108 -14.06 2.19 -2.80
CA TYR A 108 -13.89 1.99 -4.23
C TYR A 108 -12.50 1.46 -4.51
N ARG A 109 -12.46 0.30 -5.12
CA ARG A 109 -11.21 -0.37 -5.47
C ARG A 109 -10.84 -0.06 -6.90
N VAL A 110 -9.70 0.59 -7.07
CA VAL A 110 -9.12 0.85 -8.38
C VAL A 110 -7.93 -0.09 -8.59
N ASN A 111 -7.64 -0.44 -9.84
CA ASN A 111 -6.48 -1.24 -10.20
C ASN A 111 -5.57 -0.42 -11.11
N VAL A 112 -4.86 0.52 -10.50
CA VAL A 112 -3.88 1.36 -11.20
C VAL A 112 -2.57 0.59 -11.26
N LEU A 113 -2.07 0.38 -12.48
CA LEU A 113 -0.85 -0.39 -12.70
C LEU A 113 0.32 0.36 -12.09
N SER A 114 1.00 -0.31 -11.15
CA SER A 114 2.22 0.25 -10.60
C SER A 114 3.35 0.14 -11.63
N LEU A 115 4.03 1.25 -11.92
CA LEU A 115 5.24 1.29 -12.76
C LEU A 115 6.49 0.78 -12.03
N ARG A 116 6.29 0.08 -10.92
CA ARG A 116 7.32 -0.38 -10.01
C ARG A 116 7.62 -1.87 -10.20
N LYS A 117 8.77 -2.33 -9.68
CA LYS A 117 9.13 -3.76 -9.77
C LYS A 117 8.16 -4.62 -8.96
N SER A 118 7.90 -5.83 -9.45
CA SER A 118 6.95 -6.76 -8.83
C SER A 118 7.39 -7.31 -7.47
N GLN A 119 8.69 -7.24 -7.13
CA GLN A 119 9.24 -7.65 -5.85
C GLN A 119 10.11 -6.51 -5.28
N PRO A 120 9.51 -5.52 -4.60
CA PRO A 120 10.27 -4.53 -3.87
C PRO A 120 11.01 -5.15 -2.69
N VAL A 121 12.13 -4.54 -2.29
CA VAL A 121 12.96 -4.93 -1.15
C VAL A 121 13.42 -3.71 -0.37
N GLY A 122 13.32 -3.81 0.95
CA GLY A 122 13.84 -2.83 1.89
C GLY A 122 12.84 -1.73 2.22
N GLU A 123 13.11 -1.06 3.35
CA GLU A 123 12.22 -0.06 3.92
C GLU A 123 11.96 1.13 3.02
N ARG A 124 12.99 1.58 2.30
CA ARG A 124 12.85 2.70 1.35
C ARG A 124 11.82 2.41 0.27
N GLU A 125 11.89 1.25 -0.35
CA GLU A 125 10.98 0.89 -1.44
C GLU A 125 9.58 0.58 -0.92
N GLY A 126 9.46 -0.10 0.22
CA GLY A 126 8.17 -0.33 0.87
C GLY A 126 7.45 0.98 1.17
N VAL A 127 8.17 1.97 1.72
CA VAL A 127 7.62 3.32 1.96
C VAL A 127 7.25 4.02 0.67
N GLN A 128 8.18 4.05 -0.28
CA GLN A 128 7.98 4.73 -1.55
C GLN A 128 6.80 4.16 -2.33
N TYR A 129 6.64 2.83 -2.38
CA TYR A 129 5.62 2.20 -3.23
C TYR A 129 4.23 2.29 -2.61
N ALA A 130 4.12 2.18 -1.28
CA ALA A 130 2.87 2.49 -0.61
C ALA A 130 2.46 3.96 -0.84
N ASN A 131 3.42 4.88 -0.81
CA ASN A 131 3.19 6.28 -1.14
C ASN A 131 2.78 6.49 -2.62
N ASP A 132 3.51 5.90 -3.57
CA ASP A 132 3.23 6.03 -5.01
C ASP A 132 1.81 5.58 -5.36
N ARG A 133 1.32 4.52 -4.71
CA ARG A 133 -0.07 4.05 -4.87
C ARG A 133 -1.11 5.10 -4.50
N ILE A 134 -0.82 5.96 -3.53
CA ILE A 134 -1.71 7.07 -3.17
C ILE A 134 -1.76 8.09 -4.32
N TRP A 135 -0.61 8.41 -4.93
CA TRP A 135 -0.53 9.36 -6.04
C TRP A 135 -1.10 8.83 -7.35
N GLU A 136 -1.00 7.52 -7.55
CA GLU A 136 -1.68 6.78 -8.61
C GLU A 136 -3.22 6.92 -8.48
N ILE A 137 -3.75 6.79 -7.25
CA ILE A 137 -5.18 7.02 -6.97
C ILE A 137 -5.56 8.49 -7.20
N ASP A 138 -4.78 9.43 -6.65
CA ASP A 138 -5.01 10.87 -6.81
C ASP A 138 -5.07 11.26 -8.30
N SER A 139 -4.15 10.75 -9.12
CA SER A 139 -4.13 11.01 -10.55
C SER A 139 -5.42 10.56 -11.24
N LEU A 140 -5.90 9.35 -10.93
CA LEU A 140 -7.17 8.85 -11.46
C LEU A 140 -8.37 9.70 -11.00
N VAL A 141 -8.41 10.09 -9.72
CA VAL A 141 -9.48 10.95 -9.18
C VAL A 141 -9.51 12.30 -9.92
N ARG A 142 -8.35 12.89 -10.22
CA ARG A 142 -8.24 14.11 -11.03
C ARG A 142 -8.78 13.94 -12.43
N GLU A 143 -8.43 12.85 -13.10
CA GLU A 143 -8.90 12.57 -14.45
C GLU A 143 -10.43 12.47 -14.50
N LEU A 144 -11.03 11.81 -13.50
CA LEU A 144 -12.48 11.70 -13.34
C LEU A 144 -13.12 13.09 -13.13
N GLN A 145 -12.56 13.92 -12.23
CA GLN A 145 -13.12 15.25 -11.96
C GLN A 145 -12.97 16.24 -13.11
N MET A 146 -11.93 16.13 -13.94
CA MET A 146 -11.74 16.99 -15.11
C MET A 146 -12.61 16.60 -16.30
N GLY A 147 -13.41 15.54 -16.21
CA GLY A 147 -14.24 15.04 -17.31
C GLY A 147 -13.43 14.54 -18.50
N ASN A 148 -12.16 14.19 -18.28
CA ASN A 148 -11.19 13.88 -19.34
C ASN A 148 -11.29 12.40 -19.79
N GLN A 149 -12.51 11.94 -20.08
CA GLN A 149 -12.79 10.58 -20.55
C GLN A 149 -12.14 10.27 -21.92
N ASN A 150 -11.75 11.30 -22.68
CA ASN A 150 -11.26 11.20 -24.07
C ASN A 150 -9.75 10.99 -24.22
N ASN A 151 -9.01 10.91 -23.11
CA ASN A 151 -7.61 10.53 -23.14
C ASN A 151 -7.35 9.50 -22.04
N PRO A 152 -7.79 8.23 -22.21
CA PRO A 152 -7.46 7.18 -21.28
C PRO A 152 -5.96 6.95 -21.40
N THR A 153 -5.17 7.66 -20.60
CA THR A 153 -3.73 7.41 -20.53
C THR A 153 -3.44 6.08 -19.84
N THR A 154 -4.47 5.42 -19.32
CA THR A 154 -4.33 4.20 -18.55
C THR A 154 -5.48 3.20 -18.73
N ASP A 155 -5.12 1.93 -18.92
CA ASP A 155 -6.00 0.76 -19.07
C ASP A 155 -6.55 0.33 -17.70
N HIS A 156 -7.37 1.17 -17.07
CA HIS A 156 -7.88 0.96 -15.71
C HIS A 156 -9.41 0.80 -15.70
N THR A 157 -9.90 -0.21 -14.98
CA THR A 157 -11.33 -0.40 -14.74
C THR A 157 -11.79 0.57 -13.66
N ILE A 158 -12.58 1.57 -14.04
CA ILE A 158 -13.25 2.49 -13.11
C ILE A 158 -14.45 1.75 -12.51
N PRO A 159 -14.55 1.62 -11.17
CA PRO A 159 -15.72 1.01 -10.54
C PRO A 159 -16.99 1.83 -10.76
N ASP A 160 -18.11 1.14 -10.96
CA ASP A 160 -19.43 1.78 -11.05
C ASP A 160 -19.71 2.67 -9.83
N GLY A 161 -20.18 3.89 -10.06
CA GLY A 161 -20.53 4.87 -9.03
C GLY A 161 -19.34 5.59 -8.35
N LEU A 162 -18.09 5.31 -8.75
CA LEU A 162 -16.92 6.04 -8.22
C LEU A 162 -16.98 7.53 -8.58
N GLU A 163 -17.32 7.85 -9.83
CA GLU A 163 -17.40 9.24 -10.31
C GLU A 163 -18.44 10.04 -9.51
N ASP A 164 -19.64 9.51 -9.34
CA ASP A 164 -20.69 10.12 -8.53
C ASP A 164 -20.23 10.33 -7.08
N ALA A 165 -19.60 9.32 -6.48
CA ALA A 165 -19.12 9.43 -5.11
C ALA A 165 -17.99 10.45 -4.94
N ILE A 166 -17.09 10.58 -5.92
CA ILE A 166 -16.04 11.61 -5.94
C ILE A 166 -16.66 13.01 -6.02
N ASN A 167 -17.67 13.18 -6.86
CA ASN A 167 -18.37 14.47 -7.04
C ASN A 167 -19.19 14.86 -5.80
N ASP A 168 -19.70 13.88 -5.06
CA ASP A 168 -20.51 14.09 -3.85
C ASP A 168 -19.69 14.19 -2.55
N ALA A 169 -18.40 13.86 -2.54
CA ALA A 169 -17.62 13.82 -1.30
C ALA A 169 -17.13 15.20 -0.84
N ASP A 170 -17.03 15.41 0.47
CA ASP A 170 -16.26 16.51 1.07
C ASP A 170 -14.83 16.09 1.45
N VAL A 171 -14.61 14.78 1.58
CA VAL A 171 -13.35 14.19 1.99
C VAL A 171 -13.07 12.96 1.13
N TYR A 172 -11.88 12.96 0.55
CA TYR A 172 -11.25 11.79 -0.03
C TYR A 172 -10.32 11.18 1.00
N ILE A 173 -10.46 9.88 1.26
CA ILE A 173 -9.44 9.09 1.95
C ILE A 173 -8.87 8.13 0.91
N PHE A 174 -7.55 8.13 0.78
CA PHE A 174 -6.81 7.19 -0.06
C PHE A 174 -6.10 6.19 0.84
N GLY A 175 -6.22 4.91 0.50
CA GLY A 175 -5.60 3.82 1.23
C GLY A 175 -4.67 3.01 0.35
N SER A 176 -3.50 2.67 0.89
CA SER A 176 -2.55 1.79 0.21
C SER A 176 -1.91 0.76 1.14
N GLN A 177 -1.53 -0.36 0.54
CA GLN A 177 -0.80 -1.45 1.18
C GLN A 177 0.23 -2.01 0.22
N GLU A 178 1.49 -2.04 0.62
CA GLU A 178 2.56 -2.70 -0.12
C GLU A 178 3.31 -3.70 0.75
N ALA A 179 3.43 -4.96 0.30
CA ALA A 179 4.26 -5.96 0.96
C ALA A 179 5.69 -5.85 0.42
N CYS A 180 6.67 -5.67 1.31
CA CYS A 180 8.05 -5.43 0.88
C CYS A 180 9.06 -6.06 1.85
N PRO A 181 9.69 -7.21 1.47
CA PRO A 181 10.69 -7.88 2.29
C PRO A 181 11.87 -7.01 2.70
N ILE A 182 12.31 -7.14 3.94
CA ILE A 182 13.56 -6.57 4.45
C ILE A 182 14.56 -7.72 4.60
N LEU A 183 15.63 -7.72 3.80
CA LEU A 183 16.58 -8.83 3.70
C LEU A 183 17.89 -8.62 4.45
N ASP A 184 18.20 -7.37 4.79
CA ASP A 184 19.47 -6.96 5.43
C ASP A 184 19.29 -6.73 6.93
N VAL A 185 18.69 -7.73 7.58
CA VAL A 185 18.45 -7.79 9.03
C VAL A 185 18.76 -9.19 9.53
N LYS A 186 18.94 -9.35 10.85
CA LYS A 186 19.26 -10.65 11.47
C LYS A 186 18.27 -11.75 11.06
N THR A 187 16.98 -11.42 11.03
CA THR A 187 15.92 -12.33 10.58
C THR A 187 15.14 -11.64 9.48
N PRO A 188 15.40 -11.97 8.20
CA PRO A 188 14.65 -11.42 7.07
C PRO A 188 13.15 -11.65 7.23
N TYR A 189 12.33 -10.67 6.86
CA TYR A 189 10.88 -10.75 6.99
C TYR A 189 10.13 -9.85 6.01
N GLU A 190 8.87 -10.16 5.75
CA GLU A 190 7.99 -9.42 4.83
C GLU A 190 6.92 -8.64 5.62
N PRO A 191 7.19 -7.38 6.00
CA PRO A 191 6.16 -6.49 6.51
C PRO A 191 5.26 -5.96 5.38
N ASN A 192 4.11 -5.41 5.77
CA ASN A 192 3.31 -4.55 4.92
C ASN A 192 3.47 -3.09 5.35
N TYR A 193 3.61 -2.21 4.38
CA TYR A 193 3.59 -0.76 4.53
C TYR A 193 2.18 -0.30 4.25
N LEU A 194 1.52 0.21 5.27
CA LEU A 194 0.14 0.67 5.23
C LEU A 194 0.13 2.19 5.27
N MET A 195 -0.67 2.83 4.42
CA MET A 195 -0.77 4.28 4.41
C MET A 195 -2.21 4.73 4.21
N TYR A 196 -2.59 5.74 4.98
CA TYR A 196 -3.73 6.60 4.70
C TYR A 196 -3.21 7.97 4.26
N TYR A 197 -3.89 8.56 3.29
CA TYR A 197 -3.77 9.98 2.96
C TYR A 197 -5.18 10.55 2.84
N PHE A 198 -5.40 11.81 3.21
CA PHE A 198 -6.69 12.44 2.99
C PHE A 198 -6.58 13.80 2.30
N ALA A 199 -7.62 14.12 1.54
CA ALA A 199 -7.86 15.44 0.99
C ALA A 199 -9.30 15.89 1.27
N SER A 200 -9.48 17.19 1.40
CA SER A 200 -10.73 17.80 1.85
C SER A 200 -11.10 18.99 0.99
N ALA A 201 -12.40 19.27 0.88
CA ALA A 201 -12.93 20.28 -0.04
C ALA A 201 -12.59 21.72 0.32
N THR A 202 -12.12 21.93 1.54
CA THR A 202 -11.71 23.23 2.02
C THR A 202 -10.24 23.17 2.40
N THR A 203 -9.47 24.12 1.86
CA THR A 203 -8.11 24.46 2.28
C THR A 203 -8.16 25.08 3.67
N PHE A 204 -8.32 24.26 4.70
CA PHE A 204 -7.78 24.65 6.00
C PHE A 204 -6.26 24.48 5.96
N ASP A 205 -5.56 25.22 6.82
CA ASP A 205 -4.12 25.13 7.09
C ASP A 205 -3.77 23.78 7.74
N ILE A 206 -4.08 22.67 7.06
CA ILE A 206 -3.68 21.32 7.43
C ILE A 206 -2.35 21.09 6.75
N SER A 207 -1.30 21.10 7.57
CA SER A 207 0.04 20.82 7.14
C SER A 207 0.14 19.41 6.56
N LEU A 208 1.09 19.23 5.65
CA LEU A 208 1.21 18.00 4.87
C LEU A 208 1.49 16.77 5.74
N ASP A 209 2.17 16.98 6.86
CA ASP A 209 2.46 15.96 7.86
C ASP A 209 1.20 15.45 8.58
N GLU A 210 0.14 16.25 8.62
CA GLU A 210 -1.15 15.89 9.22
C GLU A 210 -2.12 15.24 8.23
N ARG A 211 -1.78 15.25 6.92
CA ARG A 211 -2.60 14.70 5.84
C ARG A 211 -2.44 13.20 5.63
N PHE A 212 -1.42 12.59 6.24
CA PHE A 212 -1.16 11.18 6.08
C PHE A 212 -0.97 10.48 7.41
N SER A 213 -1.04 9.15 7.37
CA SER A 213 -0.68 8.27 8.47
C SER A 213 -0.08 7.03 7.86
N MET A 214 1.11 6.63 8.31
CA MET A 214 1.82 5.50 7.73
C MET A 214 2.37 4.59 8.83
N GLY A 215 2.36 3.29 8.56
CA GLY A 215 2.95 2.30 9.46
C GLY A 215 3.48 1.09 8.70
N LYS A 216 4.46 0.44 9.33
CA LYS A 216 5.02 -0.84 8.91
C LYS A 216 4.53 -1.90 9.88
N THR A 217 3.93 -2.97 9.37
CA THR A 217 3.41 -4.06 10.20
C THR A 217 4.53 -4.97 10.73
N ALA A 218 4.21 -5.84 11.69
CA ALA A 218 4.92 -7.10 11.81
C ALA A 218 4.84 -7.89 10.48
N GLY A 219 5.67 -8.90 10.30
CA GLY A 219 5.63 -9.72 9.10
C GLY A 219 5.95 -11.17 9.36
N LEU A 220 5.80 -11.98 8.32
CA LEU A 220 6.29 -13.35 8.33
C LEU A 220 7.77 -13.36 7.96
N GLN A 221 8.55 -14.22 8.61
CA GLN A 221 9.93 -14.47 8.23
C GLN A 221 10.01 -14.78 6.73
N ALA A 222 10.92 -14.09 6.04
CA ALA A 222 11.13 -14.22 4.61
C ALA A 222 12.25 -15.22 4.35
N VAL A 223 12.12 -15.99 3.28
CA VAL A 223 13.17 -16.88 2.77
C VAL A 223 14.01 -16.07 1.81
N LYS A 224 15.18 -15.60 2.26
CA LYS A 224 16.02 -14.64 1.54
C LYS A 224 16.36 -15.13 0.13
N GLU A 225 16.73 -16.39 0.00
CA GLU A 225 17.10 -17.05 -1.25
C GLU A 225 15.93 -17.05 -2.24
N ALA A 226 14.70 -17.29 -1.76
CA ALA A 226 13.51 -17.26 -2.61
C ALA A 226 13.20 -15.85 -3.12
N VAL A 227 13.36 -14.83 -2.27
CA VAL A 227 13.17 -13.41 -2.66
C VAL A 227 14.25 -12.99 -3.67
N MET A 228 15.52 -13.34 -3.43
CA MET A 228 16.62 -13.01 -4.34
C MET A 228 16.45 -13.67 -5.70
N LEU A 229 16.07 -14.95 -5.74
CA LEU A 229 15.79 -15.66 -6.99
C LEU A 229 14.61 -15.03 -7.76
N ALA A 230 13.57 -14.57 -7.06
CA ALA A 230 12.46 -13.85 -7.70
C ALA A 230 12.92 -12.53 -8.34
N ILE A 231 13.82 -11.79 -7.68
CA ILE A 231 14.40 -10.54 -8.21
C ILE A 231 15.22 -10.84 -9.46
N GLU A 232 16.09 -11.85 -9.42
CA GLU A 232 16.93 -12.25 -10.55
C GLU A 232 16.09 -12.67 -11.76
N ARG A 233 15.02 -13.44 -11.54
CA ARG A 233 14.09 -13.85 -12.60
C ARG A 233 13.36 -12.66 -13.22
N ASN A 234 13.03 -11.64 -12.41
CA ASN A 234 12.43 -10.41 -12.91
C ASN A 234 13.43 -9.54 -13.70
N SER A 235 14.73 -9.58 -13.40
CA SER A 235 15.75 -8.85 -14.19
C SER A 235 16.06 -9.50 -15.54
N ASN A 236 15.89 -10.82 -15.67
CA ASN A 236 16.34 -11.59 -16.83
C ASN A 236 15.39 -11.58 -18.06
N LYS A 237 14.44 -10.64 -18.16
CA LYS A 237 13.58 -10.34 -19.34
C LYS A 237 13.11 -11.55 -20.19
N TYR A 238 12.87 -12.71 -19.59
CA TYR A 238 12.14 -13.79 -20.27
C TYR A 238 10.65 -13.43 -20.27
N ALA A 239 10.17 -12.98 -21.43
CA ALA A 239 8.77 -12.80 -21.83
C ALA A 239 7.92 -11.82 -20.99
N GLY A 240 7.68 -10.63 -21.56
CA GLY A 240 6.38 -9.93 -21.53
C GLY A 240 5.89 -9.35 -20.21
N HIS A 241 5.74 -10.14 -19.14
CA HIS A 241 5.06 -9.75 -17.89
C HIS A 241 5.50 -10.66 -16.73
N CYS A 242 6.81 -10.89 -16.54
CA CYS A 242 7.29 -11.68 -15.40
C CYS A 242 7.04 -10.95 -14.08
N THR A 243 6.11 -11.48 -13.28
CA THR A 243 5.71 -10.98 -11.95
C THR A 243 6.17 -11.96 -10.87
N TRP A 244 7.44 -12.35 -10.87
CA TRP A 244 7.97 -13.30 -9.88
C TRP A 244 7.98 -12.67 -8.50
N THR A 245 7.55 -13.46 -7.51
CA THR A 245 7.63 -13.11 -6.10
C THR A 245 8.25 -14.26 -5.32
N GLY A 246 8.76 -14.00 -4.11
CA GLY A 246 9.30 -15.05 -3.23
C GLY A 246 8.29 -16.19 -3.01
N GLY A 247 6.99 -15.86 -2.90
CA GLY A 247 5.92 -16.85 -2.79
C GLY A 247 5.82 -17.79 -4.00
N LYS A 248 6.01 -17.29 -5.23
CA LYS A 248 6.02 -18.13 -6.45
C LYS A 248 7.22 -19.06 -6.48
N VAL A 249 8.37 -18.58 -6.01
CA VAL A 249 9.58 -19.40 -5.88
C VAL A 249 9.40 -20.51 -4.84
N LEU A 250 8.74 -20.21 -3.70
CA LEU A 250 8.44 -21.21 -2.67
C LEU A 250 7.42 -22.26 -3.13
N GLU A 251 6.44 -21.85 -3.93
CA GLU A 251 5.50 -22.77 -4.58
C GLU A 251 6.23 -23.70 -5.56
N GLU A 252 7.09 -23.17 -6.44
CA GLU A 252 7.91 -23.97 -7.35
C GLU A 252 8.83 -24.94 -6.61
N LYS A 253 9.41 -24.52 -5.48
CA LYS A 253 10.22 -25.39 -4.63
C LYS A 253 9.41 -26.51 -3.96
N GLY A 254 8.08 -26.43 -3.97
CA GLY A 254 7.18 -27.37 -3.31
C GLY A 254 7.04 -27.13 -1.81
N CYS A 255 7.41 -25.94 -1.31
CA CYS A 255 7.21 -25.58 0.10
C CYS A 255 5.75 -25.23 0.38
N ALA A 256 5.04 -24.63 -0.59
CA ALA A 256 3.64 -24.26 -0.48
C ALA A 256 2.87 -24.72 -1.71
N THR A 257 1.56 -24.94 -1.55
CA THR A 257 0.65 -25.31 -2.64
C THR A 257 0.01 -24.11 -3.33
N SER A 258 0.19 -22.91 -2.77
CA SER A 258 -0.30 -21.66 -3.35
C SER A 258 0.61 -20.48 -3.04
N HIS A 259 1.12 -19.83 -4.08
CA HIS A 259 1.90 -18.60 -3.92
C HIS A 259 1.07 -17.42 -3.40
N SER A 260 -0.26 -17.46 -3.51
CA SER A 260 -1.13 -16.33 -3.14
C SER A 260 -1.41 -16.26 -1.64
N ASN A 261 -1.28 -17.37 -0.92
CA ASN A 261 -1.47 -17.45 0.53
C ASN A 261 -0.57 -18.52 1.20
N TRP A 262 0.72 -18.54 0.86
CA TRP A 262 1.71 -19.44 1.46
C TRP A 262 1.89 -19.25 2.98
N HIS A 263 1.48 -18.10 3.52
CA HIS A 263 1.52 -17.79 4.96
C HIS A 263 0.76 -18.83 5.79
N LYS A 264 -0.38 -19.31 5.29
CA LYS A 264 -1.20 -20.32 5.98
C LYS A 264 -0.49 -21.65 6.15
N GLU A 265 0.38 -22.01 5.22
CA GLU A 265 1.12 -23.28 5.24
C GLU A 265 2.44 -23.16 5.98
N LEU A 266 3.18 -22.09 5.74
CA LEU A 266 4.56 -21.95 6.21
C LEU A 266 4.67 -21.13 7.50
N GLY A 267 3.74 -20.22 7.77
CA GLY A 267 3.72 -19.39 8.96
C GLY A 267 3.04 -20.03 10.16
N PRO A 268 3.02 -19.35 11.32
CA PRO A 268 2.47 -19.90 12.55
C PRO A 268 1.02 -20.37 12.38
N LYS A 269 0.62 -21.40 13.11
CA LYS A 269 -0.76 -21.93 13.03
C LYS A 269 -1.78 -20.82 13.29
N GLY A 270 -2.79 -20.74 12.42
CA GLY A 270 -3.84 -19.73 12.51
C GLY A 270 -3.49 -18.38 11.87
N THR A 271 -2.30 -18.24 11.27
CA THR A 271 -1.95 -17.07 10.46
C THR A 271 -2.24 -17.32 8.99
N ASP A 272 -2.47 -16.24 8.25
CA ASP A 272 -2.59 -16.19 6.80
C ASP A 272 -1.96 -14.90 6.27
N ARG A 273 -2.06 -14.68 4.95
CA ARG A 273 -1.52 -13.48 4.29
C ARG A 273 -2.12 -12.17 4.79
N PHE A 274 -3.33 -12.20 5.35
CA PHE A 274 -4.07 -11.01 5.77
C PHE A 274 -3.90 -10.70 7.25
N THR A 275 -3.44 -11.65 8.05
CA THR A 275 -3.28 -11.52 9.50
C THR A 275 -2.52 -10.25 9.88
N TYR A 276 -1.31 -10.05 9.36
CA TYR A 276 -0.49 -8.89 9.73
C TYR A 276 -1.01 -7.55 9.18
N PRO A 277 -1.46 -7.44 7.91
CA PRO A 277 -2.18 -6.26 7.44
C PRO A 277 -3.40 -5.90 8.28
N THR A 278 -4.24 -6.87 8.65
CA THR A 278 -5.45 -6.65 9.45
C THR A 278 -5.11 -6.14 10.85
N GLU A 279 -4.10 -6.72 11.51
CA GLU A 279 -3.56 -6.18 12.77
C GLU A 279 -3.02 -4.75 12.57
N GLY A 280 -2.23 -4.53 11.52
CA GLY A 280 -1.65 -3.23 11.22
C GLY A 280 -2.70 -2.14 10.96
N TYR A 281 -3.78 -2.45 10.27
CA TYR A 281 -4.88 -1.50 10.03
C TYR A 281 -5.66 -1.17 11.30
N ARG A 282 -5.77 -2.10 12.26
CA ARG A 282 -6.34 -1.80 13.58
C ARG A 282 -5.48 -0.79 14.34
N GLU A 283 -4.15 -0.96 14.28
CA GLU A 283 -3.20 -0.06 14.94
C GLU A 283 -3.05 1.30 14.25
N LEU A 284 -3.04 1.31 12.91
CA LEU A 284 -2.87 2.53 12.11
C LEU A 284 -4.07 3.48 12.34
N LYS A 285 -3.78 4.68 12.85
CA LYS A 285 -4.80 5.71 13.05
C LYS A 285 -5.06 6.46 11.75
N LEU A 286 -6.25 7.05 11.63
CA LEU A 286 -6.53 8.01 10.55
C LEU A 286 -5.64 9.25 10.71
N PRO A 287 -5.33 9.97 9.61
CA PRO A 287 -4.51 11.17 9.66
C PRO A 287 -5.05 12.19 10.67
N ALA A 288 -4.18 12.77 11.50
CA ALA A 288 -4.59 13.67 12.57
C ALA A 288 -5.32 14.92 12.05
N GLY A 289 -4.93 15.41 10.87
CA GLY A 289 -5.57 16.53 10.20
C GLY A 289 -7.02 16.25 9.84
N LEU A 290 -7.40 15.00 9.56
CA LEU A 290 -8.77 14.63 9.20
C LEU A 290 -9.72 14.84 10.38
N VAL A 291 -9.32 14.41 11.58
CA VAL A 291 -10.12 14.58 12.81
C VAL A 291 -10.30 16.07 13.11
N LYS A 292 -9.22 16.86 13.01
CA LYS A 292 -9.28 18.32 13.18
C LYS A 292 -10.22 18.97 12.16
N HIS A 293 -10.14 18.52 10.91
CA HIS A 293 -10.97 19.02 9.83
C HIS A 293 -12.46 18.77 10.09
N ILE A 294 -12.81 17.55 10.49
CA ILE A 294 -14.18 17.15 10.78
C ILE A 294 -14.76 17.95 11.96
N ASN A 295 -14.01 18.12 13.05
CA ASN A 295 -14.41 18.99 14.17
C ASN A 295 -14.70 20.42 13.70
N THR A 296 -13.88 20.97 12.81
CA THR A 296 -14.06 22.33 12.29
C THR A 296 -15.32 22.47 11.43
N LEU A 297 -15.64 21.47 10.61
CA LEU A 297 -16.87 21.45 9.82
C LEU A 297 -18.12 21.35 10.72
N SER A 298 -18.03 20.59 11.80
CA SER A 298 -19.10 20.44 12.80
C SER A 298 -19.31 21.69 13.67
N ASP A 299 -18.24 22.36 14.11
CA ASP A 299 -18.35 23.55 14.99
C ASP A 299 -18.92 24.78 14.26
N LYS A 300 -18.56 24.94 12.98
CA LYS A 300 -19.10 26.03 12.14
C LYS A 300 -20.61 25.90 11.91
N THR A 301 -21.15 24.70 12.03
CA THR A 301 -22.57 24.43 11.85
C THR A 301 -23.38 24.55 13.14
N ALA A 302 -22.75 24.47 14.31
CA ALA A 302 -23.40 24.76 15.60
C ALA A 302 -23.55 26.26 15.92
N SER A 303 -22.83 27.13 15.19
CA SER A 303 -22.80 28.58 15.43
C SER A 303 -23.67 29.40 14.45
N GLN A 304 -24.44 28.74 13.59
CA GLN A 304 -25.45 29.34 12.68
C GLN A 304 -26.85 28.96 13.13
#